data_AF-A0A9E5GHW3-F1
#
_entry.id   AF-A0A9E5GHW3-F1
#
_cell.length_a   1.000
_cell.length_b   1.000
_cell.length_c   1.000
_cell.angle_alpha   90.00
_cell.angle_beta   90.00
_cell.angle_gamma   90.00
#
_symmetry.space_group_name_H-M   'P 1'
#
loop_
_entity.id
_entity.type
_entity.pdbx_description
1 polymer ?
#
loop_
_entity_poly.entity_id
_entity_poly.type
_entity_poly.pdbx_seq_one_letter_code
_entity_poly.pdbx_strand_id
1 'polypeptide(L)'
;YGYRLLTLGWSDGNSFIPVNFCLMSSKDSTKRLVQQKSSTHAAAIKRREYAQQTAPETTLALLKQAKAAGIKASTVLFDSWFSFPALILKIAGLGYYTVAMVKK
;
A
#
# COMPACT_ATOMS: atom_id res chain seq x y z
N TYR A 1 -8.88 -3.21 -18.70
CA TYR A 1 -7.47 -3.31 -18.23
C TYR A 1 -7.11 -1.98 -17.59
N GLY A 2 -6.41 -1.98 -16.46
CA GLY A 2 -6.03 -0.74 -15.81
C GLY A 2 -5.15 -0.99 -14.59
N TYR A 3 -4.34 0.01 -14.24
CA TYR A 3 -3.55 -0.01 -13.02
C TYR A 3 -4.08 1.05 -12.06
N ARG A 4 -4.02 0.75 -10.76
CA ARG A 4 -4.37 1.70 -9.71
C ARG A 4 -3.14 2.02 -8.88
N LEU A 5 -2.75 3.28 -8.87
CA LEU A 5 -1.61 3.73 -8.07
C LEU A 5 -2.00 3.81 -6.59
N LEU A 6 -1.20 3.18 -5.73
CA LEU A 6 -1.25 3.34 -4.28
C LEU A 6 0.07 3.99 -3.83
N THR A 7 -0.01 5.16 -3.20
CA THR A 7 1.16 5.90 -2.72
C THR A 7 1.19 5.97 -1.21
N LEU A 8 2.37 5.76 -0.64
CA LEU A 8 2.69 6.06 0.75
C LEU A 8 3.62 7.27 0.78
N GLY A 9 3.21 8.32 1.49
CA GLY A 9 4.04 9.49 1.73
C GLY A 9 4.17 9.76 3.23
N TRP A 10 5.20 10.49 3.58
CA TRP A 10 5.45 10.98 4.93
C TRP A 10 5.40 12.50 4.92
N SER A 11 4.82 13.08 5.96
CA SER A 11 4.73 14.52 6.14
C SER A 11 4.97 14.90 7.59
N ASP A 12 5.64 16.02 7.80
CA ASP A 12 5.79 16.71 9.08
C ASP A 12 4.80 17.88 9.25
N GLY A 13 3.87 18.06 8.29
CA GLY A 13 2.92 19.17 8.23
C GLY A 13 3.39 20.38 7.41
N ASN A 14 4.67 20.45 7.04
CA ASN A 14 5.21 21.49 6.16
C ASN A 14 5.69 20.92 4.82
N SER A 15 6.34 19.76 4.87
CA SER A 15 6.85 19.04 3.70
C SER A 15 6.10 17.73 3.49
N PHE A 16 6.07 17.27 2.23
CA PHE A 16 5.57 15.95 1.87
C PHE A 16 6.62 15.21 1.04
N ILE A 17 7.04 14.04 1.52
CA ILE A 17 8.06 13.21 0.90
C ILE A 17 7.42 11.88 0.46
N PRO A 18 7.47 11.52 -0.84
CA PRO A 18 7.02 10.22 -1.30
C PRO A 18 7.95 9.13 -0.74
N VAL A 19 7.40 8.19 0.02
CA VAL A 19 8.17 7.12 0.66
C VAL A 19 8.20 5.87 -0.19
N ASN A 20 7.04 5.45 -0.68
CA ASN A 20 6.92 4.24 -1.48
C ASN A 20 5.62 4.26 -2.29
N PHE A 21 5.53 3.42 -3.32
CA PHE A 21 4.30 3.25 -4.09
C PHE A 21 4.15 1.82 -4.59
N CYS A 22 2.92 1.44 -4.89
CA CYS A 22 2.61 0.21 -5.59
C CYS A 22 1.65 0.51 -6.75
N LEU A 23 2.05 0.13 -7.95
CA LEU A 23 1.18 0.17 -9.12
C LEU A 23 0.37 -1.13 -9.16
N MET A 24 -0.80 -1.10 -8.53
CA MET A 24 -1.63 -2.29 -8.36
C MET A 24 -2.26 -2.72 -9.69
N SER A 25 -2.30 -4.02 -9.92
CA SER A 25 -2.84 -4.69 -11.09
C SER A 25 -3.90 -5.70 -10.67
N SER A 26 -4.69 -6.19 -11.63
CA SER A 26 -5.71 -7.18 -11.32
C SER A 26 -5.08 -8.53 -10.93
N LYS A 27 -5.63 -9.13 -9.86
CA LYS A 27 -5.34 -10.52 -9.49
C LYS A 27 -5.82 -11.52 -10.55
N ASP A 28 -6.85 -11.16 -11.30
CA ASP A 28 -7.38 -11.94 -12.41
C ASP A 28 -6.41 -11.90 -13.61
N SER A 29 -5.97 -13.06 -14.06
CA SER A 29 -5.04 -13.20 -15.19
C SER A 29 -5.62 -12.68 -16.48
N THR A 30 -6.90 -12.88 -16.73
CA THR A 30 -7.55 -12.45 -17.97
C THR A 30 -7.56 -10.92 -18.11
N LYS A 31 -7.50 -10.20 -16.98
CA LYS A 31 -7.51 -8.73 -16.92
C LYS A 31 -6.12 -8.12 -16.84
N ARG A 32 -5.05 -8.91 -17.05
CA ARG A 32 -3.66 -8.43 -17.11
C ARG A 32 -3.16 -8.38 -18.55
N LEU A 33 -2.52 -7.27 -18.90
CA LEU A 33 -1.91 -7.07 -20.21
C LEU A 33 -0.70 -7.99 -20.43
N VAL A 34 0.07 -8.27 -19.37
CA VAL A 34 1.30 -9.05 -19.44
C VAL A 34 1.29 -10.09 -18.32
N GLN A 35 1.46 -11.36 -18.69
CA GLN A 35 1.65 -12.44 -17.73
C GLN A 35 3.11 -12.56 -17.29
N GLN A 36 3.32 -13.20 -16.15
CA GLN A 36 4.65 -13.54 -15.70
C GLN A 36 5.30 -14.54 -16.67
N LYS A 37 6.50 -14.23 -17.14
CA LYS A 37 7.35 -15.14 -17.92
C LYS A 37 8.28 -15.92 -16.97
N SER A 38 8.69 -17.12 -17.37
CA SER A 38 9.62 -17.97 -16.61
C SER A 38 10.98 -17.29 -16.34
N SER A 39 11.44 -16.43 -17.25
CA SER A 39 12.69 -15.67 -17.13
C SER A 39 12.60 -14.40 -16.26
N THR A 40 11.56 -14.26 -15.43
CA THR A 40 11.40 -13.07 -14.58
C THR A 40 12.34 -13.12 -13.37
N HIS A 41 13.16 -12.07 -13.19
CA HIS A 41 13.99 -11.91 -11.99
C HIS A 41 13.16 -11.86 -10.69
N ALA A 42 13.71 -12.39 -9.59
CA ALA A 42 13.05 -12.47 -8.28
C ALA A 42 12.48 -11.14 -7.77
N ALA A 43 13.19 -10.02 -7.97
CA ALA A 43 12.69 -8.70 -7.57
C ALA A 43 11.43 -8.28 -8.35
N ALA A 44 11.35 -8.62 -9.64
CA ALA A 44 10.18 -8.34 -10.45
C ALA A 44 9.00 -9.26 -10.10
N ILE A 45 9.26 -10.52 -9.71
CA ILE A 45 8.24 -11.42 -9.15
C ILE A 45 7.66 -10.80 -7.87
N LYS A 46 8.50 -10.41 -6.92
CA LYS A 46 8.07 -9.79 -5.65
C LYS A 46 7.25 -8.51 -5.86
N ARG A 47 7.64 -7.64 -6.80
CA ARG A 47 6.85 -6.44 -7.14
C ARG A 47 5.48 -6.79 -7.72
N ARG A 48 5.40 -7.84 -8.55
CA ARG A 48 4.11 -8.31 -9.10
C ARG A 48 3.21 -8.91 -8.03
N GLU A 49 3.77 -9.64 -7.07
CA GLU A 49 3.01 -10.15 -5.93
C GLU A 49 2.35 -9.00 -5.15
N TYR A 50 3.11 -7.94 -4.83
CA TYR A 50 2.53 -6.74 -4.18
C TYR A 50 1.49 -6.03 -5.05
N ALA A 51 1.72 -5.97 -6.37
CA ALA A 51 0.78 -5.33 -7.29
C ALA A 51 -0.55 -6.10 -7.41
N GLN A 52 -0.53 -7.43 -7.26
CA GLN A 52 -1.70 -8.29 -7.41
C GLN A 52 -2.46 -8.53 -6.10
N GLN A 53 -1.94 -8.04 -4.98
CA GLN A 53 -2.60 -8.04 -3.67
C GLN A 53 -3.75 -7.05 -3.62
N THR A 54 -4.59 -7.20 -2.60
CA THR A 54 -5.63 -6.22 -2.33
C THR A 54 -5.03 -4.94 -1.76
N ALA A 55 -5.66 -3.78 -2.02
CA ALA A 55 -5.20 -2.50 -1.47
C ALA A 55 -4.95 -2.52 0.06
N PRO A 56 -5.83 -3.10 0.91
CA PRO A 56 -5.55 -3.23 2.34
C PRO A 56 -4.24 -3.95 2.67
N GLU A 57 -3.99 -5.07 2.00
CA GLU A 57 -2.81 -5.90 2.22
C GLU A 57 -1.55 -5.16 1.78
N THR A 58 -1.60 -4.54 0.59
CA THR A 58 -0.50 -3.73 0.07
C THR A 58 -0.22 -2.55 0.99
N THR A 59 -1.23 -1.83 1.49
CA THR A 59 -1.06 -0.73 2.45
C THR A 59 -0.32 -1.19 3.71
N LEU A 60 -0.73 -2.32 4.29
CA LEU A 60 -0.05 -2.89 5.47
C LEU A 60 1.40 -3.29 5.17
N ALA A 61 1.67 -3.84 4.00
CA ALA A 61 3.02 -4.18 3.57
C ALA A 61 3.90 -2.94 3.44
N LEU A 62 3.38 -1.87 2.82
CA LEU A 62 4.09 -0.60 2.67
C LEU A 62 4.39 0.05 4.04
N LEU A 63 3.43 0.05 4.97
CA LEU A 63 3.63 0.58 6.33
C LEU A 63 4.68 -0.21 7.11
N LYS A 64 4.68 -1.55 7.00
CA LYS A 64 5.71 -2.39 7.62
C LYS A 64 7.09 -2.12 7.04
N GLN A 65 7.19 -1.94 5.72
CA GLN A 65 8.45 -1.59 5.06
C GLN A 65 8.97 -0.21 5.51
N ALA A 66 8.09 0.80 5.56
CA ALA A 66 8.46 2.13 6.05
C ALA A 66 8.94 2.10 7.51
N LYS A 67 8.25 1.33 8.36
CA LYS A 67 8.66 1.14 9.76
C LYS A 67 10.02 0.45 9.88
N ALA A 68 10.22 -0.62 9.11
CA ALA A 68 11.50 -1.34 9.07
C ALA A 68 12.66 -0.48 8.53
N ALA A 69 12.37 0.47 7.64
CA ALA A 69 13.32 1.46 7.15
C ALA A 69 13.62 2.59 8.17
N GLY A 70 13.01 2.57 9.36
CA GLY A 70 13.25 3.55 10.42
C GLY A 70 12.52 4.88 10.24
N ILE A 71 11.52 4.94 9.36
CA ILE A 71 10.71 6.15 9.17
C ILE A 71 9.84 6.35 10.41
N LYS A 72 10.06 7.47 11.11
CA LYS A 72 9.34 7.81 12.34
C LYS A 72 8.01 8.48 11.98
N ALA A 73 6.91 7.84 12.35
CA ALA A 73 5.57 8.41 12.27
C ALA A 73 4.73 7.90 13.44
N SER A 74 3.85 8.75 13.97
CA SER A 74 2.89 8.38 15.02
C SER A 74 1.52 8.04 14.45
N THR A 75 1.12 8.74 13.39
CA THR A 75 -0.22 8.69 12.82
C THR A 75 -0.15 8.34 11.35
N VAL A 76 -1.12 7.55 10.88
CA VAL A 76 -1.35 7.35 9.45
C VAL A 76 -2.68 7.97 9.05
N LEU A 77 -2.65 8.72 7.95
CA LEU A 77 -3.79 9.39 7.34
C LEU A 77 -4.22 8.65 6.07
N PHE A 78 -5.51 8.34 5.95
CA PHE A 78 -6.05 7.70 4.73
C PHE A 78 -7.38 8.28 4.27
N ASP A 79 -7.67 8.12 2.98
CA ASP A 79 -8.98 8.42 2.38
C ASP A 79 -10.08 7.50 2.93
N SER A 80 -11.33 7.95 2.81
CA SER A 80 -12.56 7.22 3.06
C SER A 80 -12.64 5.82 2.45
N TRP A 81 -11.95 5.59 1.33
CA TRP A 81 -11.87 4.27 0.70
C TRP A 81 -11.08 3.24 1.54
N PHE A 82 -10.35 3.68 2.57
CA PHE A 82 -9.56 2.84 3.47
C PHE A 82 -10.16 2.72 4.88
N SER A 83 -11.30 3.37 5.14
CA SER A 83 -11.91 3.51 6.47
C SER A 83 -12.73 2.30 6.90
N PHE A 84 -12.18 1.09 6.75
CA PHE A 84 -12.82 -0.14 7.21
C PHE A 84 -12.22 -0.61 8.56
N PRO A 85 -13.07 -1.02 9.53
CA PRO A 85 -12.64 -1.33 10.90
C PRO A 85 -11.48 -2.33 10.96
N ALA A 86 -11.52 -3.39 10.14
CA ALA A 86 -10.48 -4.42 10.13
C ALA A 86 -9.08 -3.90 9.77
N LEU A 87 -8.96 -2.87 8.91
CA LEU A 87 -7.66 -2.28 8.58
C LEU A 87 -7.19 -1.33 9.65
N ILE A 88 -8.09 -0.51 10.20
CA ILE A 88 -7.80 0.39 11.31
C ILE A 88 -7.23 -0.40 12.50
N LEU A 89 -7.85 -1.53 12.86
CA LEU A 89 -7.36 -2.41 13.92
C LEU A 89 -5.98 -2.99 13.62
N LYS A 90 -5.72 -3.38 12.36
CA LYS A 90 -4.40 -3.90 11.95
C LYS A 90 -3.32 -2.82 12.01
N ILE A 91 -3.64 -1.58 11.65
CA ILE A 91 -2.73 -0.43 11.72
C ILE A 91 -2.44 -0.04 13.17
N ALA A 92 -3.47 -0.05 14.02
CA ALA A 92 -3.30 0.13 15.47
C ALA A 92 -2.38 -0.94 16.07
N GLY A 93 -2.53 -2.20 15.63
CA GLY A 93 -1.61 -3.31 16.00
C GLY A 93 -0.18 -3.12 15.52
N LEU A 94 0.08 -2.26 14.52
CA LEU A 94 1.43 -1.84 14.13
C LEU A 94 1.97 -0.69 15.00
N GLY A 95 1.19 -0.18 15.96
CA GLY A 95 1.57 0.92 16.85
C GLY A 95 1.38 2.31 16.25
N TYR A 96 0.47 2.47 15.28
CA TYR A 96 0.13 3.77 14.71
C TYR A 96 -1.28 4.21 15.13
N TYR A 97 -1.46 5.51 15.36
CA TYR A 97 -2.78 6.13 15.37
C TYR A 97 -3.30 6.24 13.94
N THR A 98 -4.62 6.17 13.76
CA THR A 98 -5.24 6.28 12.44
C THR A 98 -6.19 7.46 12.41
N VAL A 99 -6.04 8.32 11.41
CA VAL A 99 -7.01 9.35 11.05
C VAL A 99 -7.52 9.01 9.66
N ALA A 100 -8.83 8.96 9.47
CA ALA A 100 -9.40 8.63 8.18
C ALA A 100 -10.65 9.46 7.90
N MET A 101 -10.85 9.82 6.63
CA MET A 101 -12.11 10.42 6.20
C MET A 101 -13.22 9.36 6.26
N VAL A 102 -14.46 9.76 6.55
CA VAL A 102 -15.59 8.83 6.57
C VAL A 102 -16.50 9.18 5.39
N LYS A 103 -16.96 8.17 4.64
CA LYS A 103 -18.01 8.40 3.64
C LYS A 103 -19.31 8.73 4.36
N LYS A 104 -20.03 9.72 3.85
CA LYS A 104 -21.42 9.99 4.25
C LYS A 104 -22.31 8.80 3.93
#